data_AF-A0A502CX79-F1
#
_entry.id   AF-A0A502CX79-F1
#
_cell.length_a   1.000
_cell.length_b   1.000
_cell.length_c   1.000
_cell.angle_alpha   90.00
_cell.angle_beta   90.00
_cell.angle_gamma   90.00
#
_symmetry.space_group_name_H-M   'P 1'
#
loop_
_entity.id
_entity.type
_entity.pdbx_description
1 polymer ?
#
loop_
_entity_poly.entity_id
_entity_poly.type
_entity_poly.pdbx_seq_one_letter_code
_entity_poly.pdbx_strand_id
1 'polypeptide(L)'
;MSESEQATAEQPLKVALLGCGVVGSSVARMLTQHSDDLAARVGRPLELIGIAVRRAGKDRSDLPVDPALFTTDAESIITEADIVIEVIGGIEPARTLIELAMKSGASVVSANKALLAEAGPALYAAAAEHGVDLYYEAAVAGAIPILRPIRESLAGDDIRKVLGIVNGTTNYVLDKMDSTGMGFAEAVEQAQALGYAEADPTADVEGFDAAAKAAILASLAFHTRVSSDQVYREGITEVSAADVQAAREMDCVVKLLAICERTEVVGSDGTLAPGVSVRVHPAMIPRSHPLGGVRDAFNAVFVEAEAAGELMFYGKGAGGDPTASAVLGDVVAVARHRVGGGRGPGESAYADLPVLEMGQALTRYHISLDVADRPGVLAQVATSFAEHGVSIETVRQQIIAADPDGPDAESRETSANLIVVTHTAPDAALAATVQALAALDTVRDVVSVMRVEGA
;
A
#
# COMPACT_ATOMS: atom_id res chain seq x y z
N MET A 1 -14.28 -30.31 34.02
CA MET A 1 -13.55 -30.80 32.83
C MET A 1 -13.25 -32.26 33.07
N SER A 2 -13.53 -33.13 32.11
CA SER A 2 -13.13 -34.54 32.18
C SER A 2 -11.60 -34.66 32.01
N GLU A 3 -11.00 -35.79 32.43
CA GLU A 3 -9.55 -36.05 32.23
C GLU A 3 -9.15 -35.98 30.75
N SER A 4 -10.06 -36.31 29.82
CA SER A 4 -9.81 -36.19 28.37
C SER A 4 -9.80 -34.75 27.87
N GLU A 5 -10.59 -33.85 28.48
CA GLU A 5 -10.58 -32.41 28.17
C GLU A 5 -9.38 -31.68 28.78
N GLN A 6 -8.86 -32.17 29.91
CA GLN A 6 -7.61 -31.68 30.49
C GLN A 6 -6.39 -32.13 29.66
N ALA A 7 -6.38 -33.37 29.17
CA ALA A 7 -5.29 -33.89 28.34
C ALA A 7 -5.15 -33.20 26.97
N THR A 8 -6.25 -32.76 26.34
CA THR A 8 -6.21 -31.99 25.08
C THR A 8 -5.84 -30.52 25.28
N ALA A 9 -6.12 -29.95 26.46
CA ALA A 9 -5.71 -28.58 26.81
C ALA A 9 -4.20 -28.44 27.05
N GLU A 10 -3.50 -29.53 27.37
CA GLU A 10 -2.05 -29.52 27.60
C GLU A 10 -1.23 -29.84 26.34
N GLN A 11 -1.80 -30.48 25.32
CA GLN A 11 -1.05 -30.77 24.09
C GLN A 11 -0.69 -29.46 23.36
N PRO A 12 0.59 -29.20 23.04
CA PRO A 12 0.97 -27.99 22.32
C PRO A 12 0.39 -27.98 20.89
N LEU A 13 0.17 -26.78 20.34
CA LEU A 13 0.00 -26.58 18.92
C LEU A 13 1.38 -26.45 18.27
N LYS A 14 1.65 -27.29 17.28
CA LYS A 14 2.92 -27.32 16.56
C LYS A 14 2.99 -26.19 15.53
N VAL A 15 4.05 -25.40 15.60
CA VAL A 15 4.31 -24.25 14.72
C VAL A 15 5.57 -24.51 13.90
N ALA A 16 5.47 -24.43 12.58
CA ALA A 16 6.63 -24.43 11.68
C ALA A 16 6.87 -23.02 11.13
N LEU A 17 8.12 -22.57 11.14
CA LEU A 17 8.52 -21.27 10.60
C LEU A 17 9.30 -21.45 9.30
N LEU A 18 8.80 -20.85 8.22
CA LEU A 18 9.45 -20.85 6.91
C LEU A 18 10.12 -19.51 6.67
N GLY A 19 11.45 -19.50 6.70
CA GLY A 19 12.25 -18.29 6.57
C GLY A 19 12.69 -17.72 7.93
N CYS A 20 13.98 -17.34 8.01
CA CYS A 20 14.58 -16.75 9.20
C CYS A 20 15.48 -15.57 8.79
N GLY A 21 14.88 -14.62 8.08
CA GLY A 21 15.44 -13.28 7.83
C GLY A 21 15.07 -12.32 8.94
N VAL A 22 15.07 -11.00 8.67
CA VAL A 22 14.78 -9.95 9.66
C VAL A 22 13.44 -10.17 10.39
N VAL A 23 12.37 -10.50 9.65
CA VAL A 23 11.05 -10.79 10.23
C VAL A 23 11.05 -12.15 10.93
N GLY A 24 11.46 -13.21 10.26
CA GLY A 24 11.44 -14.58 10.82
C GLY A 24 12.29 -14.73 12.09
N SER A 25 13.44 -14.08 12.18
CA SER A 25 14.25 -14.01 13.40
C SER A 25 13.51 -13.34 14.55
N SER A 26 12.77 -12.27 14.26
CA SER A 26 11.98 -11.54 15.27
C SER A 26 10.77 -12.36 15.71
N VAL A 27 10.09 -13.05 14.79
CA VAL A 27 9.01 -14.01 15.09
C VAL A 27 9.51 -15.14 15.99
N ALA A 28 10.59 -15.81 15.61
CA ALA A 28 11.17 -16.91 16.39
C ALA A 28 11.54 -16.45 17.81
N ARG A 29 12.23 -15.32 17.93
CA ARG A 29 12.60 -14.72 19.22
C ARG A 29 11.38 -14.44 20.09
N MET A 30 10.36 -13.79 19.54
CA MET A 30 9.16 -13.41 20.29
C MET A 30 8.28 -14.61 20.63
N LEU A 31 8.17 -15.62 19.76
CA LEU A 31 7.49 -16.88 20.08
C LEU A 31 8.09 -17.55 21.32
N THR A 32 9.43 -17.58 21.41
CA THR A 32 10.12 -18.19 22.56
C THR A 32 10.08 -17.32 23.80
N GLN A 33 10.30 -16.01 23.67
CA GLN A 33 10.35 -15.10 24.84
C GLN A 33 8.98 -14.88 25.49
N HIS A 34 7.89 -14.95 24.71
CA HIS A 34 6.53 -14.71 25.17
C HIS A 34 5.69 -15.99 25.21
N SER A 35 6.32 -17.18 25.28
CA SER A 35 5.63 -18.47 25.18
C SER A 35 4.48 -18.62 26.18
N ASP A 36 4.70 -18.21 27.44
CA ASP A 36 3.71 -18.34 28.52
C ASP A 36 2.51 -17.42 28.30
N ASP A 37 2.76 -16.16 27.91
CA ASP A 37 1.72 -15.18 27.59
C ASP A 37 0.91 -15.62 26.36
N LEU A 38 1.58 -16.12 25.32
CA LEU A 38 0.92 -16.62 24.12
C LEU A 38 0.07 -17.85 24.44
N ALA A 39 0.60 -18.79 25.23
CA ALA A 39 -0.15 -19.96 25.68
C ALA A 39 -1.41 -19.56 26.46
N ALA A 40 -1.31 -18.60 27.37
CA ALA A 40 -2.46 -18.07 28.11
C ALA A 40 -3.50 -17.40 27.20
N ARG A 41 -3.07 -16.69 26.16
CA ARG A 41 -3.97 -16.02 25.20
C ARG A 41 -4.66 -17.00 24.25
N VAL A 42 -3.97 -18.08 23.87
CA VAL A 42 -4.46 -19.12 22.94
C VAL A 42 -5.30 -20.17 23.66
N GLY A 43 -4.95 -20.48 24.91
CA GLY A 43 -5.52 -21.58 25.69
C GLY A 43 -4.73 -22.90 25.60
N ARG A 44 -3.65 -22.94 24.80
CA ARG A 44 -2.73 -24.08 24.61
C ARG A 44 -1.31 -23.57 24.33
N PRO A 45 -0.24 -24.28 24.75
CA PRO A 45 1.14 -23.90 24.41
C PRO A 45 1.37 -23.89 22.89
N LEU A 46 2.23 -22.98 22.41
CA LEU A 46 2.71 -22.96 21.03
C LEU A 46 4.14 -23.51 21.00
N GLU A 47 4.35 -24.61 20.30
CA GLU A 47 5.65 -25.29 20.20
C GLU A 47 6.25 -25.04 18.81
N LEU A 48 7.39 -24.36 18.76
CA LEU A 48 8.15 -24.20 17.51
C LEU A 48 8.90 -25.52 17.20
N ILE A 49 8.41 -26.27 16.21
CA ILE A 49 8.95 -27.60 15.86
C ILE A 49 10.09 -27.55 14.83
N GLY A 50 10.25 -26.41 14.15
CA GLY A 50 11.31 -26.25 13.17
C GLY A 50 11.31 -24.89 12.48
N ILE A 51 12.48 -24.52 11.96
CA ILE A 51 12.73 -23.30 11.21
C ILE A 51 13.41 -23.67 9.88
N ALA A 52 12.64 -23.64 8.80
CA ALA A 52 13.16 -23.90 7.46
C ALA A 52 13.97 -22.70 6.95
N VAL A 53 15.23 -22.96 6.58
CA VAL A 53 16.17 -21.96 6.07
C VAL A 53 16.97 -22.51 4.90
N ARG A 54 17.41 -21.63 3.99
CA ARG A 54 18.31 -22.02 2.89
C ARG A 54 19.70 -22.46 3.35
N ARG A 55 20.16 -21.97 4.51
CA ARG A 55 21.50 -22.23 5.04
C ARG A 55 21.39 -22.55 6.54
N ALA A 56 21.35 -23.83 6.89
CA ALA A 56 21.29 -24.26 8.29
C ALA A 56 22.55 -23.81 9.06
N GLY A 57 23.74 -23.97 8.48
CA GLY A 57 25.03 -23.60 9.13
C GLY A 57 25.37 -22.11 9.20
N LYS A 58 24.46 -21.19 8.86
CA LYS A 58 24.68 -19.75 9.11
C LYS A 58 24.58 -19.51 10.63
N ASP A 59 25.55 -18.80 11.20
CA ASP A 59 25.52 -18.41 12.61
C ASP A 59 24.27 -17.56 12.90
N ARG A 60 23.51 -18.01 13.89
CA ARG A 60 22.29 -17.41 14.44
C ARG A 60 22.24 -17.58 15.96
N SER A 61 23.41 -17.68 16.58
CA SER A 61 23.57 -17.87 18.03
C SER A 61 23.02 -16.70 18.87
N ASP A 62 22.71 -15.58 18.23
CA ASP A 62 22.03 -14.42 18.80
C ASP A 62 20.52 -14.64 19.03
N LEU A 63 19.92 -15.66 18.39
CA LEU A 63 18.51 -16.00 18.57
C LEU A 63 18.33 -16.95 19.77
N PRO A 64 17.35 -16.70 20.66
CA PRO A 64 17.09 -17.55 21.80
C PRO A 64 16.28 -18.79 21.42
N VAL A 65 16.75 -19.56 20.42
CA VAL A 65 16.11 -20.79 19.94
C VAL A 65 17.13 -21.92 19.88
N ASP A 66 16.68 -23.16 20.04
CA ASP A 66 17.55 -24.33 19.92
C ASP A 66 18.10 -24.41 18.47
N PRO A 67 19.44 -24.43 18.27
CA PRO A 67 20.04 -24.61 16.95
C PRO A 67 19.57 -25.86 16.20
N ALA A 68 19.11 -26.90 16.91
CA ALA A 68 18.59 -28.12 16.30
C ALA A 68 17.27 -27.90 15.52
N LEU A 69 16.57 -26.79 15.76
CA LEU A 69 15.34 -26.45 15.03
C LEU A 69 15.61 -25.99 13.59
N PHE A 70 16.83 -25.55 13.26
CA PHE A 70 17.15 -25.09 11.91
C PHE A 70 17.32 -26.26 10.95
N THR A 71 16.50 -26.27 9.90
CA THR A 71 16.52 -27.33 8.88
C THR A 71 16.50 -26.75 7.47
N THR A 72 17.00 -27.51 6.49
CA THR A 72 16.79 -27.24 5.06
C THR A 72 15.62 -28.04 4.49
N ASP A 73 15.06 -28.99 5.24
CA ASP A 73 13.91 -29.80 4.87
C ASP A 73 12.62 -29.13 5.38
N ALA A 74 12.04 -28.28 4.53
CA ALA A 74 10.79 -27.59 4.85
C ALA A 74 9.58 -28.54 4.87
N GLU A 75 9.56 -29.54 3.98
CA GLU A 75 8.40 -30.43 3.82
C GLU A 75 8.15 -31.25 5.09
N SER A 76 9.21 -31.80 5.70
CA SER A 76 9.08 -32.57 6.94
C SER A 76 8.44 -31.76 8.07
N ILE A 77 8.85 -30.51 8.29
CA ILE A 77 8.27 -29.70 9.37
C ILE A 77 6.86 -29.19 9.04
N ILE A 78 6.55 -28.96 7.76
CA ILE A 78 5.23 -28.51 7.32
C ILE A 78 4.18 -29.58 7.57
N THR A 79 4.48 -30.82 7.19
CA THR A 79 3.54 -31.96 7.29
C THR A 79 3.19 -32.35 8.73
N GLU A 80 3.98 -31.92 9.71
CA GLU A 80 3.74 -32.16 11.14
C GLU A 80 3.11 -30.97 11.87
N ALA A 81 2.99 -29.80 11.23
CA ALA A 81 2.57 -28.57 11.88
C ALA A 81 1.04 -28.41 11.95
N ASP A 82 0.57 -27.77 13.02
CA ASP A 82 -0.80 -27.24 13.09
C ASP A 82 -0.90 -25.85 12.43
N ILE A 83 0.19 -25.08 12.52
CA ILE A 83 0.31 -23.71 12.01
C ILE A 83 1.65 -23.56 11.29
N VAL A 84 1.62 -23.04 10.06
CA VAL A 84 2.80 -22.70 9.28
C VAL A 84 2.88 -21.19 9.13
N ILE A 85 4.01 -20.61 9.52
CA ILE A 85 4.32 -19.19 9.36
C ILE A 85 5.24 -19.05 8.15
N GLU A 86 4.82 -18.33 7.11
CA GLU A 86 5.61 -18.08 5.91
C GLU A 86 6.11 -16.62 5.84
N VAL A 87 7.44 -16.49 5.86
CA VAL A 87 8.17 -15.21 5.76
C VAL A 87 9.42 -15.37 4.88
N ILE A 88 9.32 -16.19 3.82
CA ILE A 88 10.38 -16.42 2.84
C ILE A 88 10.46 -15.25 1.86
N GLY A 89 9.29 -14.78 1.40
CA GLY A 89 9.15 -13.83 0.30
C GLY A 89 9.32 -14.47 -1.08
N GLY A 90 8.94 -13.73 -2.13
CA GLY A 90 8.92 -14.23 -3.52
C GLY A 90 7.73 -15.16 -3.82
N ILE A 91 7.59 -15.61 -5.06
CA ILE A 91 6.46 -16.45 -5.48
C ILE A 91 6.74 -17.94 -5.22
N GLU A 92 7.81 -18.47 -5.80
CA GLU A 92 8.29 -19.83 -5.55
C GLU A 92 9.63 -19.82 -4.80
N PRO A 93 9.86 -20.73 -3.83
CA PRO A 93 9.03 -21.90 -3.49
C PRO A 93 7.89 -21.60 -2.48
N ALA A 94 7.65 -20.33 -2.13
CA ALA A 94 6.70 -19.95 -1.07
C ALA A 94 5.29 -20.50 -1.33
N ARG A 95 4.77 -20.34 -2.56
CA ARG A 95 3.48 -20.86 -2.98
C ARG A 95 3.39 -22.37 -2.78
N THR A 96 4.33 -23.13 -3.34
CA THR A 96 4.35 -24.60 -3.23
C THR A 96 4.32 -25.07 -1.77
N LEU A 97 5.08 -24.41 -0.89
CA LEU A 97 5.15 -24.77 0.53
C LEU A 97 3.87 -24.41 1.30
N ILE A 98 3.23 -23.27 0.97
CA ILE A 98 1.95 -22.86 1.55
C ILE A 98 0.83 -23.82 1.14
N GLU A 99 0.75 -24.18 -0.14
CA GLU A 99 -0.23 -25.15 -0.63
C GLU A 99 -0.05 -26.52 0.03
N LEU A 100 1.21 -26.97 0.21
CA LEU A 100 1.51 -28.19 0.97
C LEU A 100 1.03 -28.11 2.42
N ALA A 101 1.28 -26.98 3.10
CA ALA A 101 0.84 -26.76 4.48
C ALA A 101 -0.68 -26.90 4.62
N MET A 102 -1.44 -26.22 3.74
CA MET A 102 -2.89 -26.30 3.76
C MET A 102 -3.39 -27.72 3.49
N LYS A 103 -2.80 -28.39 2.50
CA LYS A 103 -3.11 -29.79 2.16
C LYS A 103 -2.83 -30.77 3.29
N SER A 104 -1.77 -30.51 4.07
CA SER A 104 -1.45 -31.26 5.29
C SER A 104 -2.38 -30.93 6.46
N GLY A 105 -3.31 -30.00 6.28
CA GLY A 105 -4.26 -29.59 7.31
C GLY A 105 -3.70 -28.56 8.27
N ALA A 106 -2.60 -27.87 7.95
CA ALA A 106 -2.06 -26.76 8.73
C ALA A 106 -2.70 -25.42 8.32
N SER A 107 -2.91 -24.53 9.28
CA SER A 107 -3.30 -23.14 8.97
C SER A 107 -2.08 -22.31 8.65
N VAL A 108 -2.23 -21.31 7.79
CA VAL A 108 -1.11 -20.52 7.28
C VAL A 108 -1.21 -19.08 7.72
N VAL A 109 -0.10 -18.54 8.22
CA VAL A 109 0.11 -17.11 8.45
C VAL A 109 1.25 -16.65 7.53
N SER A 110 1.00 -15.69 6.64
CA SER A 110 2.02 -15.22 5.68
C SER A 110 2.22 -13.71 5.73
N ALA A 111 3.46 -13.24 5.53
CA ALA A 111 3.77 -11.82 5.30
C ALA A 111 4.02 -11.48 3.83
N ASN A 112 3.70 -12.39 2.90
CA ASN A 112 4.14 -12.33 1.51
C ASN A 112 3.13 -11.63 0.60
N LYS A 113 3.20 -10.30 0.59
CA LYS A 113 2.35 -9.42 -0.24
C LYS A 113 2.37 -9.75 -1.73
N ALA A 114 3.54 -10.09 -2.30
CA ALA A 114 3.67 -10.36 -3.73
C ALA A 114 2.89 -11.62 -4.11
N LEU A 115 3.05 -12.68 -3.33
CA LEU A 115 2.33 -13.93 -3.54
C LEU A 115 0.82 -13.75 -3.36
N LEU A 116 0.38 -13.00 -2.35
CA LEU A 116 -1.05 -12.75 -2.11
C LEU A 116 -1.69 -11.92 -3.23
N ALA A 117 -0.97 -10.93 -3.76
CA ALA A 117 -1.47 -10.09 -4.84
C ALA A 117 -1.48 -10.79 -6.21
N GLU A 118 -0.66 -11.82 -6.41
CA GLU A 118 -0.58 -12.62 -7.65
C GLU A 118 -1.47 -13.88 -7.61
N ALA A 119 -1.40 -14.64 -6.52
CA ALA A 119 -2.01 -15.96 -6.39
C ALA A 119 -3.06 -16.06 -5.27
N GLY A 120 -3.48 -14.93 -4.69
CA GLY A 120 -4.45 -14.86 -3.59
C GLY A 120 -5.70 -15.74 -3.81
N PRO A 121 -6.43 -15.61 -4.95
CA PRO A 121 -7.63 -16.43 -5.21
C PRO A 121 -7.38 -17.94 -5.12
N ALA A 122 -6.24 -18.42 -5.63
CA ALA A 122 -5.89 -19.84 -5.56
C ALA A 122 -5.58 -20.28 -4.11
N LEU A 123 -4.89 -19.43 -3.34
CA LEU A 123 -4.58 -19.69 -1.93
C LEU A 123 -5.84 -19.70 -1.05
N TYR A 124 -6.80 -18.80 -1.29
CA TYR A 124 -8.08 -18.82 -0.59
C TYR A 124 -8.89 -20.08 -0.90
N ALA A 125 -8.93 -20.47 -2.18
CA ALA A 125 -9.62 -21.68 -2.60
C ALA A 125 -9.00 -22.92 -1.93
N ALA A 126 -7.66 -23.02 -1.88
CA ALA A 126 -6.95 -24.09 -1.20
C ALA A 126 -7.22 -24.13 0.31
N ALA A 127 -7.21 -22.96 0.98
CA ALA A 127 -7.53 -22.84 2.40
C ALA A 127 -8.98 -23.29 2.68
N ALA A 128 -9.93 -22.91 1.83
CA ALA A 128 -11.32 -23.32 1.94
C ALA A 128 -11.51 -24.83 1.70
N GLU A 129 -10.86 -25.38 0.67
CA GLU A 129 -10.89 -26.81 0.31
C GLU A 129 -10.40 -27.70 1.45
N HIS A 130 -9.23 -27.40 2.00
CA HIS A 130 -8.65 -28.17 3.10
C HIS A 130 -9.18 -27.76 4.46
N GLY A 131 -9.91 -26.65 4.50
CA GLY A 131 -10.61 -26.24 5.67
C GLY A 131 -9.71 -25.77 6.80
N VAL A 132 -8.81 -24.88 6.44
CA VAL A 132 -7.80 -24.28 7.30
C VAL A 132 -7.85 -22.75 7.18
N ASP A 133 -7.21 -22.05 8.11
CA ASP A 133 -7.15 -20.59 8.04
C ASP A 133 -6.00 -20.12 7.15
N LEU A 134 -6.20 -18.98 6.47
CA LEU A 134 -5.16 -18.20 5.81
C LEU A 134 -5.22 -16.76 6.33
N TYR A 135 -4.20 -16.36 7.08
CA TYR A 135 -4.05 -15.02 7.66
C TYR A 135 -2.79 -14.34 7.14
N TYR A 136 -2.84 -13.03 6.95
CA TYR A 136 -1.77 -12.28 6.28
C TYR A 136 -1.75 -10.78 6.61
N GLU A 137 -2.12 -10.40 7.84
CA GLU A 137 -2.08 -9.01 8.33
C GLU A 137 -0.71 -8.37 8.04
N ALA A 138 0.37 -9.12 8.27
CA ALA A 138 1.73 -8.67 8.08
C ALA A 138 2.12 -8.34 6.62
N ALA A 139 1.31 -8.74 5.64
CA ALA A 139 1.57 -8.46 4.23
C ALA A 139 1.36 -6.97 3.86
N VAL A 140 0.47 -6.27 4.58
CA VAL A 140 0.14 -4.88 4.31
C VAL A 140 0.40 -4.03 5.55
N ALA A 141 1.09 -2.92 5.36
CA ALA A 141 1.32 -1.90 6.41
C ALA A 141 2.03 -2.37 7.70
N GLY A 142 2.74 -3.50 7.67
CA GLY A 142 3.70 -3.88 8.72
C GLY A 142 3.04 -4.17 10.06
N ALA A 143 3.22 -3.27 11.04
CA ALA A 143 2.59 -3.39 12.36
C ALA A 143 1.18 -2.81 12.44
N ILE A 144 0.76 -2.04 11.43
CA ILE A 144 -0.53 -1.36 11.44
C ILE A 144 -1.62 -2.41 11.22
N PRO A 145 -2.52 -2.67 12.20
CA PRO A 145 -3.62 -3.58 11.97
C PRO A 145 -4.60 -2.89 11.02
N ILE A 146 -4.75 -3.41 9.81
CA ILE A 146 -5.65 -2.84 8.80
C ILE A 146 -6.46 -3.89 8.07
N LEU A 147 -5.88 -5.06 7.78
CA LEU A 147 -6.59 -6.13 7.08
C LEU A 147 -7.68 -6.72 7.96
N ARG A 148 -7.40 -6.94 9.25
CA ARG A 148 -8.40 -7.42 10.21
C ARG A 148 -9.48 -6.38 10.51
N PRO A 149 -9.19 -5.09 10.77
CA PRO A 149 -10.24 -4.07 10.85
C PRO A 149 -11.16 -4.05 9.63
N ILE A 150 -10.61 -4.08 8.41
CA ILE A 150 -11.42 -4.13 7.18
C ILE A 150 -12.25 -5.42 7.11
N ARG A 151 -11.62 -6.58 7.32
CA ARG A 151 -12.26 -7.90 7.13
C ARG A 151 -13.26 -8.27 8.23
N GLU A 152 -13.06 -7.80 9.46
CA GLU A 152 -13.80 -8.25 10.64
C GLU A 152 -14.55 -7.11 11.34
N SER A 153 -13.90 -5.97 11.57
CA SER A 153 -14.53 -4.86 12.33
C SER A 153 -15.47 -4.02 11.48
N LEU A 154 -15.13 -3.82 10.20
CA LEU A 154 -15.89 -3.05 9.22
C LEU A 154 -16.75 -3.90 8.29
N ALA A 155 -16.80 -5.23 8.51
CA ALA A 155 -17.59 -6.15 7.69
C ALA A 155 -19.11 -5.89 7.73
N GLY A 156 -19.59 -5.11 8.71
CA GLY A 156 -20.98 -4.67 8.82
C GLY A 156 -21.25 -3.28 8.24
N ASP A 157 -20.27 -2.64 7.60
CA ASP A 157 -20.32 -1.29 7.05
C ASP A 157 -20.04 -1.30 5.53
N ASP A 158 -20.24 -0.17 4.85
CA ASP A 158 -19.89 0.02 3.43
C ASP A 158 -18.68 0.96 3.32
N ILE A 159 -17.52 0.38 3.06
CA ILE A 159 -16.29 1.15 2.81
C ILE A 159 -16.41 1.81 1.43
N ARG A 160 -16.28 3.13 1.39
CA ARG A 160 -16.33 3.94 0.15
C ARG A 160 -14.95 4.21 -0.39
N LYS A 161 -13.98 4.51 0.49
CA LYS A 161 -12.64 4.91 0.09
C LYS A 161 -11.58 4.43 1.08
N VAL A 162 -10.43 4.06 0.56
CA VAL A 162 -9.21 3.75 1.31
C VAL A 162 -8.07 4.54 0.69
N LEU A 163 -7.46 5.45 1.46
CA LEU A 163 -6.24 6.15 1.08
C LEU A 163 -5.09 5.69 1.95
N GLY A 164 -3.94 5.40 1.36
CA GLY A 164 -2.82 4.82 2.08
C GLY A 164 -1.48 5.43 1.71
N ILE A 165 -0.72 5.82 2.73
CA ILE A 165 0.75 5.93 2.64
C ILE A 165 1.28 4.57 3.09
N VAL A 166 1.46 3.67 2.12
CA VAL A 166 1.76 2.25 2.38
C VAL A 166 3.20 1.86 2.10
N ASN A 167 4.05 2.82 1.71
CA ASN A 167 5.47 2.61 1.44
C ASN A 167 6.33 3.63 2.21
N GLY A 168 7.11 3.14 3.19
CA GLY A 168 7.91 4.00 4.07
C GLY A 168 9.08 4.68 3.35
N THR A 169 9.70 4.01 2.38
CA THR A 169 10.83 4.55 1.60
C THR A 169 10.43 5.81 0.84
N THR A 170 9.36 5.74 0.05
CA THR A 170 8.85 6.87 -0.72
C THR A 170 8.32 7.98 0.17
N ASN A 171 7.65 7.64 1.29
CA ASN A 171 7.20 8.66 2.23
C ASN A 171 8.37 9.41 2.88
N TYR A 172 9.44 8.70 3.24
CA TYR A 172 10.67 9.33 3.75
C TYR A 172 11.27 10.28 2.71
N VAL A 173 11.43 9.83 1.46
CA VAL A 173 12.00 10.63 0.37
C VAL A 173 11.20 11.92 0.17
N LEU A 174 9.88 11.81 -0.02
CA LEU A 174 9.01 12.97 -0.22
C LEU A 174 8.95 13.88 1.01
N ASP A 175 9.03 13.31 2.22
CA ASP A 175 9.10 14.10 3.45
C ASP A 175 10.41 14.88 3.56
N LYS A 176 11.55 14.33 3.15
CA LYS A 176 12.82 15.09 3.12
C LYS A 176 12.80 16.16 2.05
N MET A 177 12.29 15.86 0.87
CA MET A 177 12.04 16.90 -0.14
C MET A 177 11.15 18.01 0.43
N ASP A 178 10.07 17.71 1.17
CA ASP A 178 9.16 18.70 1.79
C ASP A 178 9.74 19.42 3.02
N SER A 179 10.59 18.81 3.83
CA SER A 179 11.04 19.41 5.10
C SER A 179 12.38 20.15 4.97
N THR A 180 13.25 19.73 4.05
CA THR A 180 14.60 20.29 3.89
C THR A 180 14.81 20.98 2.54
N GLY A 181 13.93 20.72 1.56
CA GLY A 181 14.12 21.20 0.19
C GLY A 181 15.18 20.43 -0.60
N MET A 182 15.57 19.23 -0.14
CA MET A 182 16.47 18.34 -0.87
C MET A 182 15.91 17.96 -2.24
N GLY A 183 16.81 17.70 -3.19
CA GLY A 183 16.44 17.08 -4.46
C GLY A 183 16.13 15.59 -4.30
N PHE A 184 15.41 15.01 -5.27
CA PHE A 184 15.02 13.60 -5.26
C PHE A 184 16.21 12.65 -5.04
N ALA A 185 17.26 12.76 -5.85
CA ALA A 185 18.42 11.86 -5.79
C ALA A 185 19.15 11.90 -4.43
N GLU A 186 19.30 13.09 -3.85
CA GLU A 186 19.91 13.28 -2.53
C GLU A 186 19.05 12.65 -1.42
N ALA A 187 17.73 12.81 -1.49
CA ALA A 187 16.81 12.21 -0.53
C ALA A 187 16.81 10.67 -0.62
N VAL A 188 16.92 10.09 -1.82
CA VAL A 188 17.09 8.63 -2.00
C VAL A 188 18.42 8.15 -1.43
N GLU A 189 19.54 8.83 -1.72
CA GLU A 189 20.85 8.47 -1.17
C GLU A 189 20.84 8.49 0.37
N GLN A 190 20.20 9.49 0.96
CA GLN A 190 20.03 9.55 2.41
C GLN A 190 19.15 8.41 2.94
N ALA A 191 18.07 8.06 2.25
CA ALA A 191 17.22 6.93 2.60
C ALA A 191 18.02 5.60 2.57
N GLN A 192 18.92 5.41 1.60
CA GLN A 192 19.81 4.26 1.51
C GLN A 192 20.82 4.23 2.66
N ALA A 193 21.45 5.36 2.97
CA ALA A 193 22.43 5.47 4.05
C ALA A 193 21.83 5.16 5.43
N LEU A 194 20.55 5.48 5.63
CA LEU A 194 19.81 5.19 6.86
C LEU A 194 19.18 3.78 6.87
N GLY A 195 19.29 3.03 5.77
CA GLY A 195 18.73 1.68 5.64
C GLY A 195 17.21 1.65 5.45
N TYR A 196 16.60 2.77 5.05
CA TYR A 196 15.18 2.80 4.64
C TYR A 196 14.99 2.27 3.22
N ALA A 197 15.94 2.55 2.32
CA ALA A 197 15.93 2.06 0.95
C ALA A 197 17.02 1.00 0.72
N GLU A 198 16.75 0.02 -0.14
CA GLU A 198 17.78 -0.90 -0.64
C GLU A 198 18.67 -0.24 -1.70
N ALA A 199 19.76 -0.92 -2.08
CA ALA A 199 20.68 -0.44 -3.11
C ALA A 199 19.98 -0.25 -4.47
N ASP A 200 19.03 -1.13 -4.79
CA ASP A 200 18.08 -0.96 -5.89
C ASP A 200 16.70 -0.65 -5.30
N PRO A 201 16.29 0.64 -5.24
CA PRO A 201 15.02 1.03 -4.65
C PRO A 201 13.86 0.99 -5.65
N THR A 202 14.04 0.39 -6.84
CA THR A 202 13.05 0.42 -7.93
C THR A 202 11.66 -0.02 -7.46
N ALA A 203 11.55 -1.11 -6.70
CA ALA A 203 10.26 -1.60 -6.20
C ALA A 203 9.49 -0.57 -5.34
N ASP A 204 10.22 0.31 -4.65
CA ASP A 204 9.65 1.38 -3.83
C ASP A 204 9.36 2.63 -4.66
N VAL A 205 10.39 3.21 -5.32
CA VAL A 205 10.27 4.53 -5.98
C VAL A 205 9.39 4.50 -7.22
N GLU A 206 9.26 3.35 -7.87
CA GLU A 206 8.30 3.13 -8.94
C GLU A 206 6.91 2.74 -8.40
N GLY A 207 6.74 2.48 -7.11
CA GLY A 207 5.43 2.20 -6.51
C GLY A 207 4.91 0.78 -6.68
N PHE A 208 5.74 -0.20 -7.08
CA PHE A 208 5.33 -1.60 -7.19
C PHE A 208 4.88 -2.18 -5.85
N ASP A 209 5.61 -1.86 -4.77
CA ASP A 209 5.23 -2.28 -3.41
C ASP A 209 3.89 -1.68 -2.97
N ALA A 210 3.65 -0.42 -3.29
CA ALA A 210 2.39 0.25 -2.97
C ALA A 210 1.23 -0.32 -3.81
N ALA A 211 1.45 -0.64 -5.09
CA ALA A 211 0.44 -1.22 -5.96
C ALA A 211 -0.02 -2.61 -5.50
N ALA A 212 0.92 -3.47 -5.10
CA ALA A 212 0.58 -4.79 -4.54
C ALA A 212 -0.24 -4.67 -3.24
N LYS A 213 0.11 -3.71 -2.37
CA LYS A 213 -0.65 -3.43 -1.14
C LYS A 213 -2.03 -2.85 -1.44
N ALA A 214 -2.14 -1.96 -2.45
CA ALA A 214 -3.41 -1.39 -2.90
C ALA A 214 -4.35 -2.49 -3.43
N ALA A 215 -3.85 -3.43 -4.23
CA ALA A 215 -4.63 -4.57 -4.73
C ALA A 215 -5.24 -5.40 -3.58
N ILE A 216 -4.44 -5.71 -2.55
CA ILE A 216 -4.91 -6.45 -1.37
C ILE A 216 -5.95 -5.63 -0.58
N LEU A 217 -5.68 -4.34 -0.33
CA LEU A 217 -6.59 -3.45 0.39
C LEU A 217 -7.94 -3.30 -0.34
N ALA A 218 -7.91 -3.02 -1.64
CA ALA A 218 -9.10 -2.90 -2.47
C ALA A 218 -9.89 -4.21 -2.47
N SER A 219 -9.20 -5.34 -2.57
CA SER A 219 -9.87 -6.63 -2.65
C SER A 219 -10.68 -6.94 -1.39
N LEU A 220 -10.09 -6.63 -0.23
CA LEU A 220 -10.74 -6.80 1.06
C LEU A 220 -11.83 -5.76 1.31
N ALA A 221 -11.56 -4.49 1.03
CA ALA A 221 -12.47 -3.39 1.33
C ALA A 221 -13.76 -3.43 0.51
N PHE A 222 -13.69 -3.89 -0.74
CA PHE A 222 -14.81 -3.84 -1.69
C PHE A 222 -15.33 -5.23 -2.08
N HIS A 223 -14.91 -6.27 -1.36
CA HIS A 223 -15.34 -7.65 -1.57
C HIS A 223 -15.29 -8.10 -3.05
N THR A 224 -14.19 -7.76 -3.72
CA THR A 224 -13.96 -7.92 -5.17
C THR A 224 -12.53 -8.38 -5.36
N ARG A 225 -12.23 -9.21 -6.36
CA ARG A 225 -10.82 -9.60 -6.61
C ARG A 225 -10.14 -8.52 -7.45
N VAL A 226 -9.03 -7.99 -6.94
CA VAL A 226 -8.15 -7.05 -7.66
C VAL A 226 -6.74 -7.62 -7.68
N SER A 227 -6.16 -7.76 -8.87
CA SER A 227 -4.77 -8.15 -9.05
C SER A 227 -3.86 -6.94 -9.28
N SER A 228 -2.56 -7.09 -9.03
CA SER A 228 -1.60 -5.96 -9.11
C SER A 228 -1.50 -5.33 -10.50
N ASP A 229 -1.73 -6.10 -11.56
CA ASP A 229 -1.73 -5.63 -12.96
C ASP A 229 -2.95 -4.78 -13.31
N GLN A 230 -4.01 -4.84 -12.50
CA GLN A 230 -5.20 -3.97 -12.62
C GLN A 230 -5.06 -2.65 -11.85
N VAL A 231 -3.96 -2.46 -11.11
CA VAL A 231 -3.70 -1.24 -10.35
C VAL A 231 -2.91 -0.26 -11.21
N TYR A 232 -3.46 0.93 -11.45
CA TYR A 232 -2.67 2.00 -12.08
C TYR A 232 -1.48 2.36 -11.18
N ARG A 233 -0.30 2.52 -11.76
CA ARG A 233 0.94 2.78 -11.02
C ARG A 233 1.77 3.87 -11.69
N GLU A 234 2.06 4.90 -10.91
CA GLU A 234 3.00 5.98 -11.20
C GLU A 234 3.93 6.16 -9.99
N GLY A 235 5.24 6.22 -10.24
CA GLY A 235 6.26 6.36 -9.20
C GLY A 235 6.50 7.80 -8.77
N ILE A 236 7.50 8.01 -7.92
CA ILE A 236 7.93 9.33 -7.43
C ILE A 236 9.18 9.87 -8.13
N THR A 237 9.70 9.17 -9.14
CA THR A 237 10.96 9.47 -9.83
C THR A 237 10.94 10.80 -10.58
N GLU A 238 9.78 11.18 -11.12
CA GLU A 238 9.57 12.44 -11.84
C GLU A 238 9.14 13.59 -10.91
N VAL A 239 8.98 13.36 -9.60
CA VAL A 239 8.62 14.42 -8.66
C VAL A 239 9.82 15.34 -8.46
N SER A 240 9.67 16.60 -8.86
CA SER A 240 10.73 17.60 -8.76
C SER A 240 10.65 18.40 -7.46
N ALA A 241 11.74 19.09 -7.11
CA ALA A 241 11.73 20.06 -6.00
C ALA A 241 10.76 21.24 -6.27
N ALA A 242 10.52 21.57 -7.56
CA ALA A 242 9.56 22.59 -7.95
C ALA A 242 8.11 22.15 -7.65
N ASP A 243 7.78 20.87 -7.89
CA ASP A 243 6.46 20.32 -7.55
C ASP A 243 6.20 20.37 -6.05
N VAL A 244 7.20 19.98 -5.25
CA VAL A 244 7.10 20.03 -3.78
C VAL A 244 6.97 21.48 -3.29
N GLN A 245 7.70 22.41 -3.89
CA GLN A 245 7.57 23.84 -3.56
C GLN A 245 6.19 24.39 -3.95
N ALA A 246 5.66 24.04 -5.13
CA ALA A 246 4.32 24.43 -5.54
C ALA A 246 3.25 23.87 -4.58
N ALA A 247 3.38 22.61 -4.16
CA ALA A 247 2.50 22.02 -3.15
C ALA A 247 2.54 22.82 -1.83
N ARG A 248 3.72 23.24 -1.35
CA ARG A 248 3.86 24.07 -0.15
C ARG A 248 3.14 25.41 -0.28
N GLU A 249 3.23 26.07 -1.44
CA GLU A 249 2.56 27.35 -1.69
C GLU A 249 1.04 27.26 -1.66
N MET A 250 0.50 26.05 -1.87
CA MET A 250 -0.93 25.74 -1.75
C MET A 250 -1.34 25.19 -0.38
N ASP A 251 -0.45 25.21 0.62
CA ASP A 251 -0.66 24.56 1.92
C ASP A 251 -0.91 23.04 1.81
N CYS A 252 -0.28 22.41 0.81
CA CYS A 252 -0.30 20.97 0.56
C CYS A 252 1.09 20.34 0.78
N VAL A 253 1.12 19.00 0.80
CA VAL A 253 2.33 18.16 0.69
C VAL A 253 2.16 17.17 -0.44
N VAL A 254 3.26 16.75 -1.06
CA VAL A 254 3.26 15.65 -2.03
C VAL A 254 3.41 14.32 -1.28
N LYS A 255 2.55 13.34 -1.59
CA LYS A 255 2.59 11.98 -1.06
C LYS A 255 2.40 10.97 -2.18
N LEU A 256 3.08 9.83 -2.10
CA LEU A 256 2.72 8.66 -2.91
C LEU A 256 1.53 7.98 -2.24
N LEU A 257 0.34 8.12 -2.84
CA LEU A 257 -0.90 7.59 -2.28
C LEU A 257 -1.30 6.31 -3.01
N ALA A 258 -1.62 5.27 -2.25
CA ALA A 258 -2.44 4.16 -2.69
C ALA A 258 -3.91 4.51 -2.44
N ILE A 259 -4.71 4.64 -3.49
CA ILE A 259 -6.12 5.03 -3.43
C ILE A 259 -6.94 3.88 -3.98
N CYS A 260 -7.85 3.38 -3.15
CA CYS A 260 -8.85 2.39 -3.51
C CYS A 260 -10.21 3.03 -3.28
N GLU A 261 -11.04 3.13 -4.30
CA GLU A 261 -12.28 3.91 -4.24
C GLU A 261 -13.39 3.18 -4.99
N ARG A 262 -14.52 3.01 -4.32
CA ARG A 262 -15.74 2.51 -4.94
C ARG A 262 -16.50 3.71 -5.51
N THR A 263 -16.68 3.72 -6.83
CA THR A 263 -17.34 4.83 -7.53
C THR A 263 -18.37 4.30 -8.53
N GLU A 264 -19.32 5.15 -8.89
CA GLU A 264 -20.21 4.89 -10.02
C GLU A 264 -19.60 5.50 -11.28
N VAL A 265 -19.63 4.76 -12.38
CA VAL A 265 -19.21 5.23 -13.71
C VAL A 265 -20.29 4.95 -14.73
N VAL A 266 -20.35 5.80 -15.76
CA VAL A 266 -21.25 5.60 -16.89
C VAL A 266 -20.69 4.48 -17.78
N GLY A 267 -21.41 3.36 -17.84
CA GLY A 267 -21.11 2.24 -18.71
C GLY A 267 -21.29 2.57 -20.20
N SER A 268 -20.85 1.67 -21.07
CA SER A 268 -20.96 1.83 -22.52
C SER A 268 -22.39 1.97 -23.04
N ASP A 269 -23.38 1.53 -22.24
CA ASP A 269 -24.81 1.64 -22.53
C ASP A 269 -25.46 2.93 -21.97
N GLY A 270 -24.67 3.81 -21.37
CA GLY A 270 -25.13 5.07 -20.77
C GLY A 270 -25.72 4.93 -19.37
N THR A 271 -25.67 3.75 -18.76
CA THR A 271 -26.17 3.53 -17.39
C THR A 271 -25.06 3.71 -16.35
N LEU A 272 -25.40 4.17 -15.14
CA LEU A 272 -24.46 4.21 -14.02
C LEU A 272 -24.29 2.79 -13.45
N ALA A 273 -23.04 2.34 -13.37
CA ALA A 273 -22.68 1.06 -12.78
C ALA A 273 -21.58 1.27 -11.72
N PRO A 274 -21.61 0.52 -10.61
CA PRO A 274 -20.54 0.56 -9.64
C PRO A 274 -19.27 -0.08 -10.21
N GLY A 275 -18.14 0.50 -9.88
CA GLY A 275 -16.81 -0.04 -10.14
C GLY A 275 -15.84 0.34 -9.04
N VAL A 276 -14.65 -0.23 -9.10
CA VAL A 276 -13.57 0.06 -8.15
C VAL A 276 -12.41 0.69 -8.91
N SER A 277 -12.01 1.90 -8.53
CA SER A 277 -10.76 2.51 -8.97
C SER A 277 -9.66 2.17 -7.98
N VAL A 278 -8.57 1.56 -8.46
CA VAL A 278 -7.39 1.25 -7.65
C VAL A 278 -6.16 1.83 -8.33
N ARG A 279 -5.50 2.77 -7.65
CA ARG A 279 -4.43 3.57 -8.24
C ARG A 279 -3.36 3.93 -7.22
N VAL A 280 -2.12 4.02 -7.69
CA VAL A 280 -0.96 4.48 -6.94
C VAL A 280 -0.28 5.57 -7.76
N HIS A 281 -0.19 6.77 -7.21
CA HIS A 281 0.51 7.89 -7.86
C HIS A 281 0.90 8.97 -6.84
N PRO A 282 1.89 9.83 -7.16
CA PRO A 282 2.09 11.06 -6.43
C PRO A 282 0.83 11.92 -6.46
N ALA A 283 0.49 12.55 -5.35
CA ALA A 283 -0.60 13.50 -5.26
C ALA A 283 -0.29 14.58 -4.24
N MET A 284 -0.75 15.80 -4.53
CA MET A 284 -0.84 16.87 -3.54
C MET A 284 -2.02 16.57 -2.60
N ILE A 285 -1.77 16.65 -1.31
CA ILE A 285 -2.80 16.50 -0.28
C ILE A 285 -2.71 17.68 0.70
N PRO A 286 -3.84 18.28 1.12
CA PRO A 286 -3.84 19.38 2.09
C PRO A 286 -3.09 19.00 3.36
N ARG A 287 -2.31 19.94 3.92
CA ARG A 287 -1.63 19.73 5.21
C ARG A 287 -2.59 19.48 6.37
N SER A 288 -3.82 19.98 6.25
CA SER A 288 -4.91 19.74 7.19
C SER A 288 -5.45 18.31 7.16
N HIS A 289 -5.27 17.58 6.05
CA HIS A 289 -5.71 16.20 5.95
C HIS A 289 -4.84 15.31 6.86
N PRO A 290 -5.40 14.31 7.57
CA PRO A 290 -4.63 13.46 8.50
C PRO A 290 -3.37 12.82 7.88
N LEU A 291 -3.47 12.32 6.63
CA LEU A 291 -2.32 11.80 5.88
C LEU A 291 -1.25 12.87 5.55
N GLY A 292 -1.60 14.15 5.48
CA GLY A 292 -0.64 15.24 5.29
C GLY A 292 0.33 15.40 6.46
N GLY A 293 -0.07 14.94 7.65
CA GLY A 293 0.74 14.95 8.87
C GLY A 293 1.67 13.73 9.03
N VAL A 294 1.64 12.75 8.12
CA VAL A 294 2.44 11.52 8.22
C VAL A 294 3.86 11.79 7.71
N ARG A 295 4.86 11.60 8.58
CA ARG A 295 6.27 12.00 8.34
C ARG A 295 7.21 10.80 8.37
N ASP A 296 8.46 11.00 7.93
CA ASP A 296 9.51 9.98 7.88
C ASP A 296 9.04 8.65 7.22
N ALA A 297 9.59 7.51 7.65
CA ALA A 297 9.25 6.19 7.13
C ALA A 297 7.99 5.57 7.79
N PHE A 298 7.09 6.39 8.35
CA PHE A 298 5.81 5.91 8.86
C PHE A 298 4.81 5.68 7.73
N ASN A 299 3.89 4.77 7.99
CA ASN A 299 2.75 4.48 7.13
C ASN A 299 1.46 4.91 7.81
N ALA A 300 0.44 5.13 6.99
CA ALA A 300 -0.92 5.33 7.46
C ALA A 300 -1.93 4.83 6.44
N VAL A 301 -3.06 4.33 6.92
CA VAL A 301 -4.22 3.99 6.09
C VAL A 301 -5.43 4.73 6.64
N PHE A 302 -6.04 5.54 5.80
CA PHE A 302 -7.25 6.29 6.04
C PHE A 302 -8.41 5.58 5.34
N VAL A 303 -9.47 5.28 6.08
CA VAL A 303 -10.65 4.55 5.59
C VAL A 303 -11.87 5.42 5.79
N GLU A 304 -12.65 5.58 4.74
CA GLU A 304 -13.96 6.22 4.77
C GLU A 304 -15.03 5.14 4.60
N ALA A 305 -15.88 4.99 5.60
CA ALA A 305 -17.04 4.10 5.57
C ALA A 305 -18.33 4.86 5.85
N GLU A 306 -19.46 4.36 5.36
CA GLU A 306 -20.74 5.05 5.43
C GLU A 306 -21.22 5.28 6.87
N ALA A 307 -21.13 4.27 7.74
CA ALA A 307 -21.58 4.39 9.13
C ALA A 307 -20.47 4.82 10.10
N ALA A 308 -19.26 4.28 9.96
CA ALA A 308 -18.13 4.60 10.84
C ALA A 308 -17.49 5.96 10.54
N GLY A 309 -17.75 6.54 9.37
CA GLY A 309 -17.11 7.77 8.92
C GLY A 309 -15.62 7.56 8.63
N GLU A 310 -14.80 8.52 9.08
CA GLU A 310 -13.37 8.56 8.84
C GLU A 310 -12.58 7.85 9.95
N LEU A 311 -11.75 6.88 9.56
CA LEU A 311 -10.86 6.15 10.45
C LEU A 311 -9.42 6.25 9.94
N MET A 312 -8.44 6.42 10.83
CA MET A 312 -7.03 6.40 10.46
C MET A 312 -6.25 5.41 11.32
N PHE A 313 -5.48 4.55 10.66
CA PHE A 313 -4.55 3.62 11.27
C PHE A 313 -3.13 4.09 10.95
N TYR A 314 -2.30 4.30 11.97
CA TYR A 314 -0.97 4.92 11.83
C TYR A 314 0.10 4.11 12.57
N GLY A 315 1.28 3.97 11.97
CA GLY A 315 2.38 3.26 12.61
C GLY A 315 3.53 2.94 11.65
N LYS A 316 4.41 2.02 12.08
CA LYS A 316 5.53 1.57 11.26
C LYS A 316 5.05 0.56 10.22
N GLY A 317 5.30 0.87 8.95
CA GLY A 317 4.93 0.04 7.80
C GLY A 317 5.85 -1.13 7.48
N ALA A 318 7.01 -1.18 8.14
CA ALA A 318 8.06 -2.16 7.89
C ALA A 318 8.95 -2.35 9.15
N GLY A 319 9.85 -3.34 9.07
CA GLY A 319 10.81 -3.68 10.12
C GLY A 319 10.53 -5.03 10.76
N GLY A 320 11.57 -5.68 11.28
CA GLY A 320 11.48 -7.03 11.85
C GLY A 320 10.45 -7.15 12.96
N ASP A 321 10.59 -6.35 14.02
CA ASP A 321 9.71 -6.37 15.18
C ASP A 321 8.28 -5.89 14.86
N PRO A 322 8.08 -4.77 14.12
CA PRO A 322 6.76 -4.36 13.68
C PRO A 322 6.01 -5.45 12.90
N THR A 323 6.64 -6.05 11.89
CA THR A 323 6.00 -7.09 11.08
C THR A 323 5.79 -8.38 11.89
N ALA A 324 6.75 -8.75 12.75
CA ALA A 324 6.59 -9.91 13.64
C ALA A 324 5.39 -9.75 14.59
N SER A 325 5.11 -8.53 15.06
CA SER A 325 3.92 -8.26 15.88
C SER A 325 2.62 -8.60 15.15
N ALA A 326 2.49 -8.23 13.88
CA ALA A 326 1.33 -8.58 13.06
C ALA A 326 1.23 -10.09 12.81
N VAL A 327 2.35 -10.74 12.46
CA VAL A 327 2.43 -12.20 12.31
C VAL A 327 1.96 -12.92 13.58
N LEU A 328 2.43 -12.51 14.75
CA LEU A 328 2.02 -13.13 16.01
C LEU A 328 0.55 -12.87 16.37
N GLY A 329 0.02 -11.69 16.02
CA GLY A 329 -1.40 -11.40 16.15
C GLY A 329 -2.27 -12.36 15.33
N ASP A 330 -1.81 -12.73 14.14
CA ASP A 330 -2.45 -13.72 13.28
C ASP A 330 -2.28 -15.15 13.79
N VAL A 331 -1.07 -15.52 14.24
CA VAL A 331 -0.82 -16.83 14.87
C VAL A 331 -1.75 -17.04 16.06
N VAL A 332 -1.93 -16.04 16.93
CA VAL A 332 -2.85 -16.14 18.07
C VAL A 332 -4.31 -16.32 17.62
N ALA A 333 -4.75 -15.60 16.58
CA ALA A 333 -6.11 -15.74 16.06
C ALA A 333 -6.37 -17.14 15.49
N VAL A 334 -5.49 -17.60 14.61
CA VAL A 334 -5.53 -18.93 14.00
C VAL A 334 -5.45 -20.03 15.05
N ALA A 335 -4.55 -19.88 16.03
CA ALA A 335 -4.42 -20.85 17.13
C ALA A 335 -5.70 -20.94 17.97
N ARG A 336 -6.38 -19.82 18.23
CA ARG A 336 -7.69 -19.83 18.93
C ARG A 336 -8.75 -20.57 18.15
N HIS A 337 -8.80 -20.43 16.82
CA HIS A 337 -9.73 -21.20 16.00
C HIS A 337 -9.45 -22.70 16.07
N ARG A 338 -8.17 -23.09 16.04
CA ARG A 338 -7.72 -24.47 16.22
C ARG A 338 -8.14 -25.05 17.58
N VAL A 339 -7.97 -24.28 18.66
CA VAL A 339 -8.40 -24.70 20.01
C VAL A 339 -9.93 -24.81 20.10
N GLY A 340 -10.65 -23.83 19.55
CA GLY A 340 -12.11 -23.76 19.62
C GLY A 340 -12.87 -24.65 18.63
N GLY A 341 -12.17 -25.27 17.66
CA GLY A 341 -12.80 -26.11 16.63
C GLY A 341 -13.53 -25.32 15.53
N GLY A 342 -13.03 -24.13 15.18
CA GLY A 342 -13.61 -23.24 14.18
C GLY A 342 -12.61 -22.75 13.14
N ARG A 343 -13.01 -21.71 12.39
CA ARG A 343 -12.19 -21.01 11.39
C ARG A 343 -12.50 -19.52 11.45
N GLY A 344 -11.57 -18.72 10.95
CA GLY A 344 -11.78 -17.31 10.70
C GLY A 344 -12.62 -17.06 9.45
N PRO A 345 -12.86 -15.78 9.11
CA PRO A 345 -13.51 -15.42 7.86
C PRO A 345 -12.69 -15.92 6.66
N GLY A 346 -13.37 -16.58 5.72
CA GLY A 346 -12.79 -16.92 4.41
C GLY A 346 -12.71 -15.70 3.48
N GLU A 347 -12.36 -15.93 2.22
CA GLU A 347 -12.41 -14.89 1.19
C GLU A 347 -13.85 -14.38 1.01
N SER A 348 -14.01 -13.05 0.98
CA SER A 348 -15.25 -12.39 0.60
C SER A 348 -15.01 -11.65 -0.71
N ALA A 349 -15.46 -12.25 -1.81
CA ALA A 349 -15.31 -11.71 -3.17
C ALA A 349 -16.67 -11.71 -3.93
N TYR A 350 -17.76 -11.49 -3.20
CA TYR A 350 -19.12 -11.64 -3.74
C TYR A 350 -19.57 -10.50 -4.66
N ALA A 351 -18.95 -9.32 -4.56
CA ALA A 351 -19.42 -8.13 -5.26
C ALA A 351 -18.99 -8.11 -6.72
N ASP A 352 -17.87 -8.77 -7.05
CA ASP A 352 -17.32 -8.95 -8.41
C ASP A 352 -17.38 -7.66 -9.25
N LEU A 353 -17.00 -6.53 -8.64
CA LEU A 353 -17.08 -5.22 -9.27
C LEU A 353 -16.01 -5.09 -10.37
N PRO A 354 -16.32 -4.43 -11.49
CA PRO A 354 -15.31 -4.14 -12.50
C PRO A 354 -14.25 -3.19 -11.92
N VAL A 355 -12.97 -3.53 -12.13
CA VAL A 355 -11.86 -2.63 -11.86
C VAL A 355 -11.77 -1.61 -12.98
N LEU A 356 -11.75 -0.33 -12.63
CA LEU A 356 -11.81 0.78 -13.56
C LEU A 356 -10.41 1.18 -14.03
N GLU A 357 -10.30 1.49 -15.32
CA GLU A 357 -9.10 2.07 -15.90
C GLU A 357 -8.82 3.46 -15.32
N MET A 358 -7.54 3.87 -15.30
CA MET A 358 -7.14 5.16 -14.71
C MET A 358 -7.91 6.34 -15.29
N GLY A 359 -8.16 6.35 -16.60
CA GLY A 359 -8.90 7.42 -17.28
C GLY A 359 -10.32 7.66 -16.76
N GLN A 360 -10.92 6.66 -16.10
CA GLN A 360 -12.25 6.74 -15.48
C GLN A 360 -12.20 7.17 -14.01
N ALA A 361 -11.02 7.18 -13.39
CA ALA A 361 -10.86 7.63 -12.02
C ALA A 361 -11.20 9.12 -11.90
N LEU A 362 -11.93 9.47 -10.85
CA LEU A 362 -12.25 10.86 -10.54
C LEU A 362 -11.13 11.46 -9.69
N THR A 363 -10.58 12.57 -10.15
CA THR A 363 -9.50 13.29 -9.44
C THR A 363 -9.53 14.77 -9.80
N ARG A 364 -8.61 15.55 -9.25
CA ARG A 364 -8.40 16.97 -9.53
C ARG A 364 -6.97 17.18 -9.98
N TYR A 365 -6.71 18.15 -10.85
CA TYR A 365 -5.35 18.49 -11.29
C TYR A 365 -4.94 19.86 -10.76
N HIS A 366 -3.68 19.97 -10.36
CA HIS A 366 -2.90 21.19 -10.30
C HIS A 366 -2.02 21.25 -11.54
N ILE A 367 -2.16 22.29 -12.34
CA ILE A 367 -1.45 22.49 -13.61
C ILE A 367 -0.71 23.82 -13.53
N SER A 368 0.61 23.80 -13.73
CA SER A 368 1.44 25.00 -13.86
C SER A 368 1.85 25.16 -15.32
N LEU A 369 1.55 26.31 -15.91
CA LEU A 369 1.83 26.61 -17.31
C LEU A 369 2.78 27.81 -17.40
N ASP A 370 3.83 27.70 -18.20
CA ASP A 370 4.56 28.87 -18.68
C ASP A 370 3.83 29.42 -19.91
N VAL A 371 3.30 30.63 -19.81
CA VAL A 371 2.49 31.25 -20.86
C VAL A 371 3.00 32.62 -21.23
N ALA A 372 2.73 33.03 -22.46
CA ALA A 372 3.02 34.40 -22.90
C ALA A 372 2.22 35.42 -22.05
N ASP A 373 2.89 36.46 -21.55
CA ASP A 373 2.23 37.52 -20.78
C ASP A 373 1.55 38.52 -21.72
N ARG A 374 0.39 38.13 -22.23
CA ARG A 374 -0.43 38.97 -23.13
C ARG A 374 -1.93 38.79 -22.86
N PRO A 375 -2.75 39.83 -23.11
CA PRO A 375 -4.19 39.73 -22.91
C PRO A 375 -4.82 38.59 -23.72
N GLY A 376 -5.78 37.88 -23.11
CA GLY A 376 -6.55 36.82 -23.76
C GLY A 376 -6.01 35.39 -23.59
N VAL A 377 -4.81 35.20 -23.04
CA VAL A 377 -4.25 33.86 -22.77
C VAL A 377 -5.12 33.07 -21.80
N LEU A 378 -5.51 33.69 -20.68
CA LEU A 378 -6.40 33.03 -19.71
C LEU A 378 -7.74 32.60 -20.34
N ALA A 379 -8.28 33.38 -21.29
CA ALA A 379 -9.52 33.04 -21.97
C ALA A 379 -9.37 31.83 -22.90
N GLN A 380 -8.21 31.68 -23.56
CA GLN A 380 -7.92 30.50 -24.38
C GLN A 380 -7.76 29.26 -23.52
N VAL A 381 -7.01 29.37 -22.42
CA VAL A 381 -6.83 28.29 -21.44
C VAL A 381 -8.18 27.86 -20.89
N ALA A 382 -9.00 28.79 -20.40
CA ALA A 382 -10.33 28.48 -19.85
C ALA A 382 -11.27 27.83 -20.88
N THR A 383 -11.23 28.27 -22.14
CA THR A 383 -11.98 27.63 -23.23
C THR A 383 -11.56 26.17 -23.40
N SER A 384 -10.26 25.87 -23.36
CA SER A 384 -9.76 24.49 -23.48
C SER A 384 -10.29 23.57 -22.38
N PHE A 385 -10.32 24.03 -21.12
CA PHE A 385 -10.95 23.29 -20.02
C PHE A 385 -12.45 23.03 -20.27
N ALA A 386 -13.18 24.07 -20.71
CA ALA A 386 -14.62 23.97 -20.95
C ALA A 386 -14.96 22.99 -22.10
N GLU A 387 -14.16 22.95 -23.17
CA GLU A 387 -14.32 22.03 -24.30
C GLU A 387 -14.19 20.56 -23.90
N HIS A 388 -13.43 20.27 -22.84
CA HIS A 388 -13.25 18.94 -22.27
C HIS A 388 -14.18 18.67 -21.08
N GLY A 389 -15.11 19.59 -20.77
CA GLY A 389 -16.04 19.44 -19.64
C GLY A 389 -15.38 19.50 -18.27
N VAL A 390 -14.20 20.12 -18.16
CA VAL A 390 -13.47 20.28 -16.90
C VAL A 390 -13.74 21.67 -16.32
N SER A 391 -14.15 21.72 -15.05
CA SER A 391 -14.36 22.98 -14.34
C SER A 391 -13.12 23.41 -13.57
N ILE A 392 -12.88 24.72 -13.53
CA ILE A 392 -11.74 25.33 -12.84
C ILE A 392 -12.18 25.83 -11.47
N GLU A 393 -11.45 25.45 -10.43
CA GLU A 393 -11.68 25.89 -9.05
C GLU A 393 -10.89 27.15 -8.71
N THR A 394 -9.60 27.17 -9.06
CA THR A 394 -8.70 28.29 -8.75
C THR A 394 -7.80 28.58 -9.93
N VAL A 395 -7.53 29.86 -10.16
CA VAL A 395 -6.54 30.35 -11.12
C VAL A 395 -5.65 31.39 -10.45
N ARG A 396 -4.33 31.28 -10.63
CA ARG A 396 -3.36 32.28 -10.19
C ARG A 396 -2.37 32.55 -11.33
N GLN A 397 -2.23 33.81 -11.70
CA GLN A 397 -1.24 34.23 -12.70
C GLN A 397 -0.19 35.12 -12.04
N GLN A 398 1.08 34.82 -12.27
CA GLN A 398 2.21 35.62 -11.76
C GLN A 398 3.22 35.87 -12.86
N ILE A 399 3.74 37.09 -12.96
CA ILE A 399 4.78 37.43 -13.94
C ILE A 399 6.07 36.71 -13.55
N ILE A 400 6.71 36.04 -14.51
CA ILE A 400 8.04 35.49 -14.35
C ILE A 400 9.01 36.61 -14.71
N ALA A 401 9.89 36.98 -13.77
CA ALA A 401 10.93 37.96 -14.06
C ALA A 401 11.88 37.37 -15.12
N ALA A 402 12.18 38.15 -16.16
CA ALA A 402 13.11 37.72 -17.20
C ALA A 402 14.47 37.34 -16.59
N ASP A 403 14.94 36.13 -16.88
CA ASP A 403 16.30 35.72 -16.54
C ASP A 403 17.27 36.48 -17.46
N PRO A 404 18.10 37.40 -16.93
CA PRO A 404 19.02 38.18 -17.75
C PRO A 404 20.10 37.35 -18.44
N ASP A 405 20.33 36.10 -18.01
CA ASP A 405 21.29 35.16 -18.61
C ASP A 405 20.59 33.97 -19.33
N GLY A 406 19.26 33.98 -19.40
CA GLY A 406 18.45 32.93 -20.02
C GLY A 406 18.35 33.04 -21.56
N PRO A 407 17.82 32.01 -22.23
CA PRO A 407 17.64 32.01 -23.69
C PRO A 407 16.71 33.14 -24.19
N ASP A 408 15.92 33.72 -23.28
CA ASP A 408 15.01 34.84 -23.51
C ASP A 408 15.60 36.23 -23.13
N ALA A 409 16.89 36.32 -22.79
CA ALA A 409 17.52 37.59 -22.42
C ALA A 409 17.45 38.67 -23.52
N GLU A 410 17.35 38.25 -24.79
CA GLU A 410 17.17 39.13 -25.95
C GLU A 410 15.71 39.27 -26.41
N SER A 411 14.77 38.47 -25.87
CA SER A 411 13.36 38.49 -26.26
C SER A 411 12.60 39.55 -25.44
N ARG A 412 11.79 40.39 -26.11
CA ARG A 412 10.94 41.41 -25.46
C ARG A 412 9.63 40.84 -24.93
N GLU A 413 9.44 39.53 -25.01
CA GLU A 413 8.20 38.88 -24.60
C GLU A 413 8.28 38.45 -23.14
N THR A 414 7.55 39.16 -22.29
CA THR A 414 7.35 38.76 -20.91
C THR A 414 6.56 37.44 -20.85
N SER A 415 6.88 36.59 -19.87
CA SER A 415 6.13 35.38 -19.58
C SER A 415 5.45 35.47 -18.22
N ALA A 416 4.41 34.66 -18.04
CA ALA A 416 3.70 34.52 -16.80
C ALA A 416 3.54 33.04 -16.47
N ASN A 417 3.68 32.69 -15.19
CA ASN A 417 3.28 31.40 -14.68
C ASN A 417 1.78 31.44 -14.42
N LEU A 418 1.03 30.59 -15.10
CA LEU A 418 -0.40 30.40 -14.89
C LEU A 418 -0.64 29.06 -14.19
N ILE A 419 -1.08 29.14 -12.94
CA ILE A 419 -1.43 28.00 -12.11
C ILE A 419 -2.95 27.82 -12.15
N VAL A 420 -3.39 26.61 -12.46
CA VAL A 420 -4.81 26.23 -12.52
C VAL A 420 -5.03 25.01 -11.64
N VAL A 421 -6.05 25.08 -10.78
CA VAL A 421 -6.54 23.94 -10.00
C VAL A 421 -7.96 23.61 -10.45
N THR A 422 -8.22 22.35 -10.79
CA THR A 422 -9.53 21.92 -11.29
C THR A 422 -10.45 21.46 -10.15
N HIS A 423 -11.75 21.47 -10.41
CA HIS A 423 -12.69 20.61 -9.69
C HIS A 423 -12.53 19.15 -10.14
N THR A 424 -13.24 18.24 -9.46
CA THR A 424 -13.19 16.80 -9.74
C THR A 424 -13.72 16.49 -11.14
N ALA A 425 -12.96 15.72 -11.91
CA ALA A 425 -13.31 15.24 -13.24
C ALA A 425 -12.63 13.89 -13.53
N PRO A 426 -13.07 13.14 -14.55
CA PRO A 426 -12.35 11.94 -15.00
C PRO A 426 -10.92 12.27 -15.43
N ASP A 427 -9.96 11.46 -15.02
CA ASP A 427 -8.54 11.60 -15.35
C ASP A 427 -8.30 11.72 -16.87
N ALA A 428 -9.05 10.97 -17.68
CA ALA A 428 -8.94 11.06 -19.14
C ALA A 428 -9.30 12.46 -19.69
N ALA A 429 -10.31 13.11 -19.12
CA ALA A 429 -10.70 14.46 -19.53
C ALA A 429 -9.65 15.49 -19.10
N LEU A 430 -9.08 15.33 -17.91
CA LEU A 430 -8.00 16.17 -17.38
C LEU A 430 -6.73 16.01 -18.23
N ALA A 431 -6.32 14.78 -18.53
CA ALA A 431 -5.17 14.47 -19.37
C ALA A 431 -5.35 15.01 -20.81
N ALA A 432 -6.53 14.85 -21.40
CA ALA A 432 -6.84 15.42 -22.72
C ALA A 432 -6.77 16.95 -22.70
N THR A 433 -7.25 17.59 -21.62
CA THR A 433 -7.13 19.04 -21.44
C THR A 433 -5.67 19.47 -21.39
N VAL A 434 -4.81 18.78 -20.63
CA VAL A 434 -3.37 19.07 -20.57
C VAL A 434 -2.72 18.97 -21.95
N GLN A 435 -3.06 17.93 -22.73
CA GLN A 435 -2.55 17.78 -24.10
C GLN A 435 -3.01 18.92 -25.02
N ALA A 436 -4.26 19.35 -24.90
CA ALA A 436 -4.79 20.48 -25.66
C ALA A 436 -4.12 21.80 -25.27
N LEU A 437 -3.85 22.02 -23.97
CA LEU A 437 -3.13 23.19 -23.47
C LEU A 437 -1.70 23.24 -24.02
N ALA A 438 -0.99 22.12 -24.03
CA ALA A 438 0.37 22.03 -24.57
C ALA A 438 0.45 22.36 -26.09
N ALA A 439 -0.67 22.26 -26.80
CA ALA A 439 -0.76 22.57 -28.23
C ALA A 439 -1.14 24.04 -28.52
N LEU A 440 -1.42 24.86 -27.50
CA LEU A 440 -1.76 26.27 -27.68
C LEU A 440 -0.49 27.09 -27.96
N ASP A 441 -0.50 27.91 -29.02
CA ASP A 441 0.60 28.85 -29.34
C ASP A 441 0.95 29.82 -28.20
N THR A 442 0.04 30.00 -27.24
CA THR A 442 0.21 30.89 -26.08
C THR A 442 0.85 30.20 -24.88
N VAL A 443 0.92 28.87 -24.87
CA VAL A 443 1.56 28.05 -23.85
C VAL A 443 2.95 27.69 -24.36
N ARG A 444 3.99 28.15 -23.66
CA ARG A 444 5.38 27.85 -23.97
C ARG A 444 5.77 26.47 -23.45
N ASP A 445 5.32 26.15 -22.24
CA ASP A 445 5.57 24.87 -21.61
C ASP A 445 4.49 24.51 -20.57
N VAL A 446 4.27 23.20 -20.40
CA VAL A 446 3.48 22.67 -19.28
C VAL A 446 4.48 22.27 -18.19
N VAL A 447 4.76 23.21 -17.30
CA VAL A 447 5.84 23.12 -16.30
C VAL A 447 5.61 21.97 -15.31
N SER A 448 4.36 21.76 -14.89
CA SER A 448 4.02 20.72 -13.92
C SER A 448 2.55 20.34 -14.01
N VAL A 449 2.27 19.05 -13.83
CA VAL A 449 0.92 18.50 -13.67
C VAL A 449 0.96 17.55 -12.48
N MET A 450 0.10 17.79 -11.49
CA MET A 450 -0.02 16.90 -10.34
C MET A 450 -1.47 16.68 -9.96
N ARG A 451 -1.81 15.44 -9.59
CA ARG A 451 -3.12 15.12 -9.04
C ARG A 451 -3.26 15.72 -7.64
N VAL A 452 -4.47 16.10 -7.26
CA VAL A 452 -4.83 16.66 -5.95
C VAL A 452 -5.91 15.78 -5.34
N GLU A 453 -5.68 15.33 -4.11
CA GLU A 453 -6.51 14.36 -3.39
C GLU A 453 -6.77 14.84 -1.94
N GLY A 454 -7.74 14.23 -1.25
CA GLY A 454 -8.03 14.52 0.16
C GLY A 454 -8.70 15.88 0.42
N ALA A 455 -9.51 16.34 -0.53
CA ALA A 455 -10.26 17.60 -0.48
C ALA A 455 -11.71 17.41 -0.05
#